data_AF-A0AAD7EIU8-F1
#
_entry.id   AF-A0AAD7EIU8-F1
#
_cell.length_a   1.000
_cell.length_b   1.000
_cell.length_c   1.000
_cell.angle_alpha   90.00
_cell.angle_beta   90.00
_cell.angle_gamma   90.00
#
_symmetry.space_group_name_H-M   'P 1'
#
loop_
_entity.id
_entity.type
_entity.pdbx_description
1 polymer ?
#
loop_
_entity_poly.entity_id
_entity_poly.type
_entity_poly.pdbx_seq_one_letter_code
_entity_poly.pdbx_strand_id
1 'polypeptide(L)'
;MLFYPILLPWPILLHALGLTTLGCSMLLAKPNEKAPEDISTLGITTIALGMSYISTSYMPIAENQFLHASAPIRILLALLAGLKWLTIDVENARLYKKRNVLLGVLLYDGLGGLLLGWYLGTFSGKVAAFR
;
A
#
# COMPACT_ATOMS: atom_id res chain seq x y z
N MET A 1 -14.59 25.70 9.29
CA MET A 1 -13.83 24.47 8.95
C MET A 1 -13.27 23.92 10.25
N LEU A 2 -13.76 22.78 10.74
CA LEU A 2 -13.11 22.09 11.85
C LEU A 2 -11.80 21.48 11.33
N PHE A 3 -10.66 21.96 11.81
CA PHE A 3 -9.39 21.27 11.63
C PHE A 3 -9.41 20.04 12.53
N TYR A 4 -9.64 18.86 11.94
CA TYR A 4 -9.47 17.62 12.68
C TYR A 4 -7.97 17.33 12.81
N PRO A 5 -7.49 16.91 13.99
CA PRO A 5 -6.09 16.54 14.17
C PRO A 5 -5.74 15.33 13.28
N ILE A 6 -4.53 15.32 12.72
CA ILE A 6 -4.00 14.17 11.97
C ILE A 6 -3.41 13.19 13.00
N LEU A 7 -4.10 12.08 13.22
CA LEU A 7 -3.77 11.08 14.25
C LEU A 7 -3.10 9.83 13.67
N LEU A 8 -2.70 9.84 12.39
CA LEU A 8 -1.91 8.75 11.82
C LEU A 8 -0.48 8.74 12.37
N PRO A 9 0.12 7.55 12.55
CA PRO A 9 1.56 7.45 12.76
C PRO A 9 2.30 8.12 11.61
N TRP A 10 3.31 8.94 11.91
CA TRP A 10 4.02 9.73 10.90
C TRP A 10 4.55 8.90 9.71
N PRO A 11 5.02 7.63 9.85
CA PRO A 11 5.47 6.86 8.69
C PRO A 11 4.30 6.50 7.76
N ILE A 12 3.12 6.27 8.32
CA ILE A 12 1.90 5.94 7.56
C ILE A 12 1.36 7.19 6.88
N LEU A 13 1.45 8.35 7.53
CA LEU A 13 1.10 9.62 6.91
C LEU A 13 2.00 9.90 5.69
N LEU A 14 3.33 9.77 5.83
CA LEU A 14 4.25 9.93 4.71
C LEU A 14 3.98 8.93 3.58
N HIS A 15 3.72 7.66 3.93
CA HIS A 15 3.32 6.65 2.96
C HIS A 15 2.04 7.04 2.21
N ALA A 16 1.01 7.50 2.92
CA ALA A 16 -0.27 7.89 2.35
C ALA A 16 -0.13 9.08 1.39
N LEU A 17 0.62 10.11 1.80
CA LEU A 17 0.94 11.25 0.95
C LEU A 17 1.72 10.80 -0.29
N GLY A 18 2.73 9.94 -0.11
CA GLY A 18 3.52 9.38 -1.20
C GLY A 18 2.67 8.61 -2.21
N LEU A 19 1.75 7.75 -1.75
CA LEU A 19 0.81 7.04 -2.63
C LEU A 19 -0.09 8.01 -3.39
N THR A 20 -0.69 8.98 -2.71
CA THR A 20 -1.59 9.94 -3.36
C THR A 20 -0.83 10.75 -4.42
N THR A 21 0.36 11.26 -4.11
CA THR A 21 1.19 12.00 -5.07
C THR A 21 1.64 11.12 -6.24
N LEU A 22 2.08 9.88 -5.96
CA LEU A 22 2.47 8.92 -7.00
C LEU A 22 1.29 8.61 -7.92
N GLY A 23 0.12 8.31 -7.37
CA GLY A 23 -1.07 8.01 -8.14
C GLY A 23 -1.53 9.20 -8.99
N CYS A 24 -1.47 10.43 -8.47
CA CYS A 24 -1.70 11.65 -9.25
C CYS A 24 -0.68 11.78 -10.40
N SER A 25 0.60 11.50 -10.14
CA SER A 25 1.63 11.56 -11.19
C SER A 25 1.41 10.54 -12.30
N MET A 26 0.90 9.34 -11.97
CA MET A 26 0.56 8.30 -12.94
C MET A 26 -0.70 8.65 -13.72
N LEU A 27 -1.74 9.14 -13.04
CA LEU A 27 -3.01 9.53 -13.65
C LEU A 27 -2.86 10.71 -14.62
N LEU A 28 -1.99 11.67 -14.29
CA LEU A 28 -1.74 12.87 -15.09
C LEU A 28 -0.53 12.73 -16.01
N ALA A 29 0.09 11.54 -16.08
CA ALA A 29 1.22 11.29 -16.96
C ALA A 29 0.82 11.47 -18.42
N LYS A 30 1.69 12.10 -19.22
CA LYS A 30 1.48 12.19 -20.66
C LYS A 30 1.60 10.80 -21.29
N PRO A 31 0.76 10.46 -22.29
CA PRO A 31 0.90 9.22 -23.04
C PRO A 31 2.32 9.08 -23.60
N ASN A 32 2.94 7.94 -23.39
CA ASN A 32 4.29 7.62 -23.85
C ASN A 32 4.33 6.12 -24.21
N GLU A 33 5.02 5.75 -25.29
CA GLU A 33 5.21 4.36 -25.73
C GLU A 33 5.83 3.46 -24.64
N LYS A 34 6.53 4.05 -23.67
CA LYS A 34 7.14 3.32 -22.54
C LYS A 34 6.22 3.18 -21.33
N ALA A 35 5.08 3.88 -21.30
CA ALA A 35 4.15 3.81 -20.19
C ALA A 35 3.38 2.48 -20.21
N PRO A 36 3.05 1.91 -19.05
CA PRO A 36 2.11 0.79 -18.98
C PRO A 36 0.76 1.17 -19.62
N GLU A 37 0.16 0.25 -20.36
CA GLU A 37 -1.16 0.44 -20.98
C GLU A 37 -2.22 0.87 -19.94
N ASP A 38 -2.13 0.34 -18.72
CA ASP A 38 -3.08 0.59 -17.62
C ASP A 38 -2.61 1.66 -16.62
N ILE A 39 -1.69 2.57 -16.99
CA ILE A 39 -1.09 3.53 -16.06
C ILE A 39 -2.12 4.41 -15.33
N SER A 40 -3.19 4.84 -16.02
CA SER A 40 -4.24 5.66 -15.43
C SER A 40 -5.05 4.88 -14.39
N THR A 41 -5.39 3.63 -14.69
CA THR A 41 -6.11 2.74 -13.76
C THR A 41 -5.26 2.47 -12.51
N LEU A 42 -3.96 2.21 -12.69
CA LEU A 42 -3.00 2.09 -11.59
C LEU A 42 -2.88 3.40 -10.78
N GLY A 43 -2.92 4.55 -11.46
CA GLY A 43 -2.94 5.85 -10.79
C GLY A 43 -4.15 6.02 -9.89
N ILE A 44 -5.36 5.72 -10.39
CA ILE A 44 -6.61 5.80 -9.62
C ILE A 44 -6.57 4.87 -8.40
N THR A 45 -6.14 3.62 -8.55
CA THR A 45 -6.06 2.68 -7.42
C THR A 45 -5.04 3.14 -6.38
N THR A 46 -3.90 3.68 -6.82
CA THR A 46 -2.86 4.22 -5.93
C THR A 46 -3.36 5.44 -5.16
N ILE A 47 -4.08 6.37 -5.82
CA ILE A 47 -4.75 7.51 -5.15
C ILE A 47 -5.75 6.99 -4.14
N ALA A 48 -6.62 6.05 -4.51
CA ALA A 48 -7.65 5.52 -3.62
C ALA A 48 -7.05 4.92 -2.35
N LEU A 49 -5.94 4.19 -2.46
CA LEU A 49 -5.20 3.65 -1.32
C LEU A 49 -4.64 4.76 -0.41
N GLY A 50 -3.92 5.73 -0.97
CA GLY A 50 -3.36 6.85 -0.19
C GLY A 50 -4.45 7.70 0.48
N MET A 51 -5.50 8.02 -0.26
CA MET A 51 -6.65 8.76 0.24
C MET A 51 -7.41 8.00 1.33
N SER A 52 -7.51 6.68 1.28
CA SER A 52 -8.18 5.91 2.35
C SER A 52 -7.51 6.09 3.72
N TYR A 53 -6.17 6.17 3.75
CA TYR A 53 -5.45 6.52 4.98
C TYR A 53 -5.72 7.97 5.39
N ILE A 54 -5.61 8.93 4.47
CA ILE A 54 -5.81 10.35 4.78
C ILE A 54 -7.25 10.59 5.28
N SER A 55 -8.25 10.00 4.64
CA SER A 55 -9.66 10.11 5.01
C SER A 55 -9.96 9.49 6.37
N THR A 56 -9.17 8.55 6.86
CA THR A 56 -9.32 7.97 8.21
C THR A 56 -8.39 8.60 9.25
N SER A 57 -7.61 9.62 8.87
CA SER A 57 -6.58 10.20 9.74
C SER A 57 -7.12 10.98 10.93
N TYR A 58 -8.39 11.35 10.92
CA TYR A 58 -9.06 12.00 12.06
C TYR A 58 -9.34 11.03 13.23
N MET A 59 -9.32 9.71 12.97
CA MET A 59 -9.69 8.68 13.94
C MET A 59 -8.48 8.28 14.80
N PRO A 60 -8.61 8.19 16.14
CA PRO A 60 -7.53 7.71 16.99
C PRO A 60 -7.02 6.33 16.57
N ILE A 61 -5.71 6.09 16.72
CA ILE A 61 -5.04 4.84 16.31
C ILE A 61 -5.73 3.60 16.89
N ALA A 62 -6.22 3.69 18.14
CA ALA A 62 -6.90 2.58 18.82
C ALA A 62 -8.23 2.19 18.15
N GLU A 63 -8.87 3.11 17.45
CA GLU A 63 -10.21 2.95 16.83
C GLU A 63 -10.14 2.86 15.31
N ASN A 64 -8.97 3.15 14.71
CA ASN A 64 -8.81 3.18 13.26
C ASN A 64 -8.77 1.78 12.64
N GLN A 65 -9.95 1.20 12.39
CA GLN A 65 -10.09 -0.14 11.83
C GLN A 65 -9.40 -0.32 10.46
N PHE A 66 -9.35 0.73 9.62
CA PHE A 66 -8.63 0.68 8.35
C PHE A 66 -7.12 0.50 8.55
N LEU A 67 -6.55 1.26 9.50
CA LEU A 67 -5.14 1.17 9.87
C LEU A 67 -4.78 -0.20 10.46
N HIS A 68 -5.63 -0.77 11.33
CA HIS A 68 -5.40 -2.11 11.88
C HIS A 68 -5.49 -3.19 10.80
N ALA A 69 -6.51 -3.13 9.94
CA ALA A 69 -6.70 -4.10 8.86
C ALA A 69 -5.57 -4.07 7.83
N SER A 70 -4.94 -2.91 7.60
CA SER A 70 -3.92 -2.79 6.57
C SER A 70 -2.62 -3.54 6.88
N ALA A 71 -2.28 -3.74 8.15
CA ALA A 71 -1.09 -4.49 8.55
C ALA A 71 -1.09 -5.95 8.03
N PRO A 72 -2.07 -6.82 8.38
CA PRO A 72 -2.10 -8.18 7.86
C PRO A 72 -2.37 -8.24 6.35
N ILE A 73 -3.15 -7.31 5.79
CA ILE A 73 -3.41 -7.26 4.34
C ILE A 73 -2.09 -7.03 3.58
N ARG A 74 -1.24 -6.10 4.03
CA ARG A 74 0.07 -5.87 3.42
C ARG A 74 0.97 -7.09 3.48
N ILE A 75 0.99 -7.79 4.61
CA ILE A 75 1.76 -9.04 4.74
C ILE A 75 1.23 -10.09 3.76
N LEU A 76 -0.10 -10.24 3.64
CA LEU A 76 -0.70 -11.16 2.67
C LEU A 76 -0.33 -10.79 1.23
N LEU A 77 -0.44 -9.52 0.85
CA LEU A 77 -0.07 -9.04 -0.49
C LEU A 77 1.41 -9.28 -0.79
N ALA A 78 2.28 -9.05 0.20
CA ALA A 78 3.70 -9.33 0.09
C ALA A 78 3.95 -10.83 -0.13
N LEU A 79 3.28 -11.71 0.61
CA LEU A 79 3.38 -13.17 0.43
C LEU A 79 2.89 -13.60 -0.95
N LEU A 80 1.76 -13.08 -1.43
CA LEU A 80 1.24 -13.37 -2.76
C LEU A 80 2.22 -12.89 -3.86
N ALA A 81 2.81 -11.70 -3.69
CA ALA A 81 3.83 -11.18 -4.59
C ALA A 81 5.09 -12.06 -4.58
N GLY A 82 5.54 -12.52 -3.41
CA GLY A 82 6.67 -13.42 -3.25
C GLY A 82 6.42 -14.80 -3.87
N LEU A 83 5.25 -15.39 -3.65
CA LEU A 83 4.85 -16.64 -4.30
C LEU A 83 4.85 -16.48 -5.82
N LYS A 84 4.25 -15.40 -6.34
CA LYS A 84 4.27 -15.13 -7.78
C LYS A 84 5.69 -14.96 -8.29
N TRP A 85 6.54 -14.23 -7.57
CA TRP A 85 7.95 -14.00 -7.90
C TRP A 85 8.77 -15.30 -7.99
N LEU A 86 8.48 -16.28 -7.13
CA LEU A 86 9.11 -17.61 -7.15
C LEU A 86 8.65 -18.47 -8.33
N THR A 87 7.39 -18.30 -8.78
CA THR A 87 6.83 -19.09 -9.88
C THR A 87 7.16 -18.55 -11.29
N ILE A 88 7.78 -17.38 -11.41
CA ILE A 88 8.13 -16.80 -12.71
C ILE A 88 9.46 -17.40 -13.19
N ASP A 89 9.38 -18.15 -14.28
CA ASP A 89 10.54 -18.71 -14.98
C ASP A 89 11.14 -17.73 -16.02
N VAL A 90 12.41 -17.92 -16.34
CA VAL A 90 13.19 -17.20 -17.36
C VAL A 90 12.60 -17.43 -18.75
N GLU A 91 12.00 -18.60 -19.00
CA GLU A 91 11.33 -18.93 -20.27
C GLU A 91 10.23 -17.93 -20.63
N ASN A 92 9.62 -17.30 -19.62
CA ASN A 92 8.57 -16.30 -19.79
C ASN A 92 9.15 -14.87 -19.75
N ALA A 93 9.91 -14.49 -20.79
CA ALA A 93 10.67 -13.24 -20.86
C ALA A 93 9.85 -11.97 -20.50
N ARG A 94 8.56 -11.90 -20.90
CA ARG A 94 7.67 -10.78 -20.59
C ARG A 94 7.40 -10.65 -19.08
N LEU A 95 7.16 -11.75 -18.39
CA LEU A 95 6.91 -11.78 -16.94
C LEU A 95 8.22 -11.63 -16.15
N TYR A 96 9.30 -12.25 -16.64
CA TYR A 96 10.61 -12.16 -16.02
C TYR A 96 11.10 -10.70 -15.95
N LYS A 97 10.86 -9.88 -16.98
CA LYS A 97 11.16 -8.45 -16.97
C LYS A 97 10.42 -7.68 -15.86
N LYS A 98 9.22 -8.12 -15.48
CA LYS A 98 8.40 -7.53 -14.41
C LYS A 98 8.67 -8.13 -13.03
N ARG A 99 9.50 -9.17 -12.93
CA ARG A 99 9.79 -9.91 -11.70
C ARG A 99 10.34 -9.00 -10.60
N ASN A 100 11.22 -8.05 -10.92
CA ASN A 100 11.77 -7.12 -9.92
C ASN A 100 10.73 -6.20 -9.29
N VAL A 101 9.62 -5.92 -9.99
CA VAL A 101 8.51 -5.12 -9.42
C VAL A 101 7.82 -5.91 -8.30
N LEU A 102 7.61 -7.22 -8.49
CA LEU A 102 7.04 -8.10 -7.46
C LEU A 102 7.96 -8.22 -6.24
N LEU A 103 9.28 -8.24 -6.46
CA LEU A 103 10.24 -8.19 -5.36
C LEU A 103 10.14 -6.87 -4.58
N GLY A 104 9.97 -5.75 -5.28
CA GLY A 104 9.71 -4.45 -4.67
C GLY A 104 8.46 -4.46 -3.80
N VAL A 105 7.35 -5.03 -4.28
CA VAL A 105 6.10 -5.20 -3.50
C VAL A 105 6.32 -6.10 -2.29
N LEU A 106 6.95 -7.26 -2.46
CA LEU A 106 7.27 -8.18 -1.37
C LEU A 106 8.03 -7.46 -0.24
N LEU A 107 9.07 -6.71 -0.58
CA LEU A 107 9.88 -6.00 0.41
C LEU A 107 9.13 -4.82 1.02
N TYR A 108 8.47 -4.00 0.20
CA TYR A 108 7.80 -2.80 0.66
C TYR A 108 6.59 -3.09 1.53
N ASP A 109 5.66 -3.92 1.06
CA ASP A 109 4.46 -4.28 1.82
C ASP A 109 4.80 -5.27 2.95
N GLY A 110 5.79 -6.14 2.76
CA GLY A 110 6.26 -7.04 3.81
C GLY A 110 6.83 -6.27 4.99
N LEU A 111 7.83 -5.42 4.76
CA LEU A 111 8.41 -4.58 5.81
C LEU A 111 7.39 -3.59 6.36
N GLY A 112 6.60 -2.94 5.49
CA GLY A 112 5.58 -1.98 5.89
C GLY A 112 4.46 -2.59 6.73
N GLY A 113 4.05 -3.82 6.43
CA GLY A 113 3.06 -4.57 7.20
C GLY A 113 3.61 -5.06 8.54
N LEU A 114 4.83 -5.59 8.56
CA LEU A 114 5.52 -6.03 9.78
C LEU A 114 5.78 -4.87 10.75
N LEU A 115 6.32 -3.75 10.25
CA LEU A 115 6.58 -2.56 11.06
C LEU A 115 5.29 -1.96 11.62
N LEU A 116 4.23 -1.88 10.80
CA LEU A 116 2.94 -1.36 11.26
C LEU A 116 2.31 -2.27 12.32
N GLY A 117 2.28 -3.59 12.09
CA GLY A 117 1.70 -4.50 13.09
C GLY A 117 2.52 -4.54 14.39
N TRP A 118 3.86 -4.43 14.30
CA TRP A 118 4.71 -4.25 15.48
C TRP A 118 4.38 -2.94 16.22
N TYR A 119 4.24 -1.83 15.50
CA TYR A 119 3.83 -0.54 16.07
C TYR A 119 2.44 -0.58 16.73
N LEU A 120 1.50 -1.32 16.14
CA LEU A 120 0.14 -1.51 16.68
C LEU A 120 0.07 -2.56 17.80
N GLY A 121 1.14 -3.33 18.03
CA GLY A 121 1.17 -4.45 18.96
C GLY A 121 0.26 -5.62 18.58
N THR A 122 -0.17 -5.72 17.31
CA THR A 122 -1.03 -6.81 16.82
C THR A 122 -0.87 -7.03 15.32
N PHE A 123 -1.25 -8.22 14.87
CA PHE A 123 -1.45 -8.54 13.46
C PHE A 123 -2.86 -9.04 13.16
N SER A 124 -3.80 -8.96 14.11
CA SER A 124 -5.15 -9.51 13.97
C SER A 124 -6.02 -8.78 12.93
N GLY A 125 -5.61 -7.57 12.53
CA GLY A 125 -6.43 -6.71 11.68
C GLY A 125 -7.60 -6.04 12.40
N LYS A 126 -7.72 -6.21 13.72
CA LYS A 126 -8.86 -5.73 14.52
C LYS A 126 -8.42 -4.71 15.56
N VAL A 127 -9.20 -3.65 15.72
CA VAL A 127 -9.11 -2.73 16.86
C VAL A 127 -9.38 -3.46 18.18
N ALA A 128 -8.91 -2.91 19.29
CA ALA A 128 -8.94 -3.57 20.60
C ALA A 128 -10.36 -3.97 21.05
N ALA A 129 -11.37 -3.18 20.71
CA ALA A 129 -12.77 -3.43 21.09
C ALA A 129 -13.39 -4.70 20.48
N PHE A 130 -12.80 -5.25 19.42
CA PHE A 130 -13.33 -6.43 18.69
C PHE A 130 -12.33 -7.60 18.64
N ARG A 131 -11.31 -7.60 19.50
CA ARG A 131 -10.36 -8.70 19.62
C ARG A 131 -10.91 -9.83 20.48
#